data_AF-A0A0Q9T2U9-F1
#
_entry.id   AF-A0A0Q9T2U9-F1
#
_cell.length_a   1.000
_cell.length_b   1.000
_cell.length_c   1.000
_cell.angle_alpha   90.00
_cell.angle_beta   90.00
_cell.angle_gamma   90.00
#
_symmetry.space_group_name_H-M   'P 1'
#
loop_
_entity.id
_entity.type
_entity.pdbx_description
1 polymer ?
#
loop_
_entity_poly.entity_id
_entity_poly.type
_entity_poly.pdbx_seq_one_letter_code
_entity_poly.pdbx_strand_id
1 'polypeptide(L)'
;MSRSRFVENVEYSIQELDYSKWPTVYLEKHNKTFENRKKAVELYLDNEVTLEEIKNLTGVSRKELRKFVKKCLERDNEGSLWGFRALLGYKRTGETYLRISETDGFGKSKLTGAFKKLLEQYPNIEVMIKNYILNRRKRAAVDKFIRVKDLRDDKFLKLCRAEGIQLNEYPFNTKDKGLRSLYRYVEQLINENITEASSRFGDEVQRRLQDLDGETSPKWDVRNLGIPYYITRVDYNISFTKISENFRHLVKKYVKRSV
;
A
#
# COMPACT_ATOMS: atom_id res chain seq x y z
N MET A 1 -29.18 -27.73 -0.42
CA MET A 1 -27.81 -27.96 0.09
C MET A 1 -27.62 -27.18 1.37
N SER A 2 -27.43 -27.87 2.50
CA SER A 2 -27.32 -27.27 3.85
C SER A 2 -26.14 -26.29 3.95
N ARG A 3 -26.35 -25.17 4.66
CA ARG A 3 -25.38 -24.09 4.87
C ARG A 3 -24.14 -24.54 5.65
N SER A 4 -24.27 -25.59 6.46
CA SER A 4 -23.20 -26.04 7.36
C SER A 4 -22.00 -26.65 6.62
N ARG A 5 -22.18 -27.21 5.42
CA ARG A 5 -21.09 -27.86 4.67
C ARG A 5 -19.94 -26.96 4.24
N PHE A 6 -20.09 -25.63 4.23
CA PHE A 6 -18.98 -24.73 3.85
C PHE A 6 -18.05 -24.44 5.03
N VAL A 7 -18.59 -24.41 6.25
CA VAL A 7 -17.81 -24.19 7.48
C VAL A 7 -17.25 -25.53 7.98
N GLU A 8 -17.98 -26.63 7.80
CA GLU A 8 -17.56 -28.00 8.18
C GLU A 8 -16.45 -28.60 7.32
N ASN A 9 -16.21 -28.08 6.10
CA ASN A 9 -15.16 -28.60 5.21
C ASN A 9 -13.75 -28.07 5.53
N VAL A 10 -13.62 -27.24 6.57
CA VAL A 10 -12.35 -26.67 7.00
C VAL A 10 -12.29 -26.83 8.51
N GLU A 11 -11.14 -27.27 9.03
CA GLU A 11 -10.86 -27.55 10.44
C GLU A 11 -10.87 -26.27 11.31
N TYR A 12 -11.97 -25.52 11.30
CA TYR A 12 -12.16 -24.38 12.20
C TYR A 12 -12.77 -24.87 13.50
N SER A 13 -12.13 -24.55 14.62
CA SER A 13 -12.68 -24.87 15.93
C SER A 13 -13.95 -24.02 16.19
N ILE A 14 -14.89 -24.55 16.98
CA ILE A 14 -16.11 -23.84 17.39
C ILE A 14 -15.77 -22.48 18.04
N GLN A 15 -14.60 -22.39 18.68
CA GLN A 15 -14.10 -21.16 19.30
C GLN A 15 -13.65 -20.09 18.29
N GLU A 16 -13.23 -20.48 17.08
CA GLU A 16 -12.83 -19.54 16.02
C GLU A 16 -14.03 -18.97 15.28
N LEU A 17 -15.19 -19.62 15.39
CA LEU A 17 -16.47 -19.14 14.86
C LEU A 17 -17.15 -18.10 15.77
N ASP A 18 -16.69 -17.95 17.01
CA ASP A 18 -17.12 -16.88 17.91
C ASP A 18 -16.54 -15.53 17.45
N TYR A 19 -17.33 -14.81 16.66
CA TYR A 19 -16.95 -13.52 16.09
C TYR A 19 -16.83 -12.41 17.15
N SER A 20 -17.29 -12.63 18.39
CA SER A 20 -17.11 -11.68 19.51
C SER A 20 -15.63 -11.46 19.83
N LYS A 21 -14.79 -12.46 19.56
CA LYS A 21 -13.35 -12.42 19.76
C LYS A 21 -12.59 -11.95 18.53
N TRP A 22 -13.28 -11.64 17.44
CA TRP A 22 -12.62 -11.25 16.21
C TRP A 22 -12.07 -9.83 16.32
N PRO A 23 -10.84 -9.62 15.82
CA PRO A 23 -10.26 -8.30 15.73
C PRO A 23 -11.17 -7.36 14.92
N THR A 24 -11.53 -6.24 15.53
CA THR A 24 -12.40 -5.20 14.95
C THR A 24 -11.56 -4.02 14.44
N VAL A 25 -12.11 -3.27 13.48
CA VAL A 25 -11.48 -2.07 12.93
C VAL A 25 -12.16 -0.84 13.50
N TYR A 26 -11.38 0.11 14.02
CA TYR A 26 -11.88 1.46 14.26
C TYR A 26 -11.89 2.25 12.95
N LEU A 27 -13.07 2.70 12.53
CA LEU A 27 -13.24 3.53 11.34
C LEU A 27 -13.63 4.94 11.77
N GLU A 28 -12.77 5.92 11.50
CA GLU A 28 -13.04 7.33 11.81
C GLU A 28 -14.25 7.89 11.04
N LYS A 29 -14.56 7.30 9.88
CA LYS A 29 -15.68 7.69 9.03
C LYS A 29 -16.61 6.52 8.78
N HIS A 30 -17.90 6.78 8.92
CA HIS A 30 -18.95 5.79 8.70
C HIS A 30 -18.87 5.19 7.29
N ASN A 31 -18.52 3.91 7.19
CA ASN A 31 -18.40 3.20 5.93
C ASN A 31 -19.55 2.19 5.79
N LYS A 32 -20.63 2.62 5.14
CA LYS A 32 -21.84 1.80 4.93
C LYS A 32 -21.54 0.46 4.26
N THR A 33 -20.54 0.41 3.38
CA THR A 33 -20.14 -0.83 2.71
C THR A 33 -19.54 -1.83 3.70
N PHE A 34 -18.71 -1.35 4.61
CA PHE A 34 -18.12 -2.18 5.66
C PHE A 34 -19.20 -2.70 6.61
N GLU A 35 -20.08 -1.83 7.09
CA GLU A 35 -21.17 -2.20 8.00
C GLU A 35 -22.10 -3.25 7.39
N ASN A 36 -22.49 -3.07 6.12
CA ASN A 36 -23.31 -4.05 5.42
C ASN A 36 -22.60 -5.41 5.30
N ARG A 37 -21.28 -5.43 5.05
CA ARG A 37 -20.50 -6.67 5.00
C ARG A 37 -20.39 -7.33 6.37
N LYS A 38 -20.14 -6.54 7.41
CA LYS A 38 -20.05 -6.99 8.80
C LYS A 38 -21.36 -7.66 9.22
N LYS A 39 -22.49 -6.95 9.05
CA LYS A 39 -23.82 -7.46 9.34
C LYS A 39 -24.16 -8.73 8.56
N ALA A 40 -23.75 -8.81 7.29
CA ALA A 40 -23.99 -10.01 6.49
C ALA A 40 -23.25 -11.24 7.04
N VAL A 41 -22.03 -11.06 7.56
CA VAL A 41 -21.22 -12.12 8.15
C VAL A 41 -21.76 -12.55 9.52
N GLU A 42 -22.16 -11.60 10.38
CA GLU A 42 -22.81 -11.87 11.67
C GLU A 42 -24.07 -12.74 11.47
N LEU A 43 -25.00 -12.28 10.63
CA LEU A 43 -26.23 -13.02 10.30
C LEU A 43 -25.98 -14.41 9.68
N TYR A 44 -24.84 -14.58 9.02
CA TYR A 44 -24.46 -15.87 8.44
C TYR A 44 -23.93 -16.86 9.50
N LEU A 45 -23.21 -16.37 10.50
CA LEU A 45 -22.66 -17.18 11.58
C LEU A 45 -23.73 -17.56 12.61
N ASP A 46 -24.64 -16.63 12.92
CA ASP A 46 -25.77 -16.85 13.84
C ASP A 46 -26.76 -17.91 13.32
N ASN A 47 -26.76 -18.16 12.00
CA ASN A 47 -27.65 -19.09 11.30
C ASN A 47 -29.17 -18.80 11.46
N GLU A 48 -29.54 -17.65 12.02
CA GLU A 48 -30.94 -17.29 12.28
C GLU A 48 -31.75 -16.97 11.02
N VAL A 49 -31.09 -16.49 9.96
CA VAL A 49 -31.74 -15.86 8.80
C VAL A 49 -31.38 -16.57 7.50
N THR A 50 -32.29 -16.55 6.51
CA THR A 50 -32.01 -17.18 5.22
C THR A 50 -31.02 -16.40 4.35
N LEU A 51 -30.32 -17.10 3.45
CA LEU A 51 -29.40 -16.46 2.50
C LEU A 51 -30.08 -15.46 1.56
N GLU A 52 -31.40 -15.57 1.35
CA GLU A 52 -32.17 -14.59 0.57
C GLU A 52 -32.47 -13.35 1.40
N GLU A 53 -32.92 -13.54 2.64
CA GLU A 53 -33.14 -12.45 3.58
C GLU A 53 -31.85 -11.68 3.88
N ILE A 54 -30.71 -12.35 4.07
CA ILE A 54 -29.40 -11.69 4.25
C ILE A 54 -29.09 -10.80 3.04
N LYS A 55 -29.32 -11.29 1.82
CA LYS A 55 -29.10 -10.50 0.60
C LYS A 55 -30.04 -9.29 0.56
N ASN A 56 -31.31 -9.45 0.92
CA ASN A 56 -32.29 -8.37 0.93
C ASN A 56 -31.94 -7.30 1.99
N LEU A 57 -31.45 -7.70 3.16
CA LEU A 57 -31.09 -6.80 4.26
C LEU A 57 -29.78 -6.06 4.03
N THR A 58 -28.78 -6.71 3.42
CA THR A 58 -27.40 -6.18 3.36
C THR A 58 -26.94 -5.81 1.94
N GLY A 59 -27.64 -6.30 0.92
CA GLY A 59 -27.24 -6.19 -0.49
C GLY A 59 -26.10 -7.13 -0.89
N VAL A 60 -25.57 -7.96 0.02
CA VAL A 60 -24.44 -8.86 -0.25
C VAL A 60 -24.92 -10.15 -0.90
N SER A 61 -24.33 -10.50 -2.04
CA SER A 61 -24.69 -11.76 -2.72
C SER A 61 -24.18 -13.00 -1.97
N ARG A 62 -24.84 -14.14 -2.15
CA ARG A 62 -24.42 -15.43 -1.55
C ARG A 62 -22.95 -15.77 -1.84
N LYS A 63 -22.48 -15.46 -3.05
CA LYS A 63 -21.10 -15.73 -3.49
C LYS A 63 -20.10 -14.83 -2.77
N GLU A 64 -20.43 -13.56 -2.57
CA GLU A 64 -19.58 -12.62 -1.83
C GLU A 64 -19.58 -12.94 -0.34
N LEU A 65 -20.72 -13.30 0.23
CA LEU A 65 -20.83 -13.68 1.64
C LEU A 65 -19.89 -14.83 1.99
N ARG A 66 -19.91 -15.92 1.21
CA ARG A 66 -18.98 -17.04 1.40
C ARG A 66 -17.51 -16.62 1.29
N LYS A 67 -17.19 -15.70 0.37
CA LYS A 67 -15.84 -15.13 0.27
C LYS A 67 -15.49 -14.34 1.51
N PHE A 68 -16.38 -13.49 2.00
CA PHE A 68 -16.15 -12.68 3.20
C PHE A 68 -15.91 -13.53 4.44
N VAL A 69 -16.76 -14.52 4.68
CA VAL A 69 -16.58 -15.47 5.80
C VAL A 69 -15.24 -16.17 5.70
N LYS A 70 -14.88 -16.68 4.51
CA LYS A 70 -13.56 -17.29 4.29
C LYS A 70 -12.42 -16.31 4.61
N LYS A 71 -12.50 -15.07 4.12
CA LYS A 71 -11.46 -14.06 4.39
C LYS A 71 -11.35 -13.70 5.88
N CYS A 72 -12.45 -13.68 6.63
CA CYS A 72 -12.41 -13.41 8.06
C CYS A 72 -11.71 -14.53 8.84
N LEU A 73 -11.86 -15.78 8.39
CA LEU A 73 -11.27 -16.97 8.98
C LEU A 73 -9.84 -17.26 8.49
N GLU A 74 -9.32 -16.49 7.53
CA GLU A 74 -7.90 -16.55 7.18
C GLU A 74 -7.05 -16.01 8.33
N ARG A 75 -5.84 -16.56 8.49
CA ARG A 75 -4.86 -16.07 9.46
C ARG A 75 -3.95 -15.02 8.81
N ASP A 76 -3.51 -14.06 9.60
CA ASP A 76 -2.44 -13.13 9.25
C ASP A 76 -1.06 -13.81 9.40
N ASN A 77 0.00 -13.14 8.96
CA ASN A 77 1.39 -13.59 9.08
C ASN A 77 1.81 -13.85 10.55
N GLU A 78 1.12 -13.23 11.50
CA GLU A 78 1.31 -13.40 12.95
C GLU A 78 0.47 -14.56 13.53
N GLY A 79 -0.28 -15.31 12.70
CA GLY A 79 -1.11 -16.45 13.12
C GLY A 79 -2.49 -16.09 13.70
N SER A 80 -2.77 -14.80 13.90
CA SER A 80 -4.07 -14.28 14.36
C SER A 80 -5.12 -14.27 13.24
N LEU A 81 -6.39 -14.50 13.56
CA LEU A 81 -7.48 -14.38 12.58
C LEU A 81 -7.59 -12.95 12.03
N TRP A 82 -7.85 -12.80 10.73
CA TRP A 82 -8.15 -11.49 10.16
C TRP A 82 -9.40 -10.88 10.78
N GLY A 83 -10.45 -11.68 11.00
CA GLY A 83 -11.72 -11.24 11.55
C GLY A 83 -12.38 -10.17 10.67
N PHE A 84 -13.03 -9.19 11.29
CA PHE A 84 -13.72 -8.12 10.54
C PHE A 84 -12.75 -7.21 9.75
N ARG A 85 -11.46 -7.19 10.10
CA ARG A 85 -10.43 -6.44 9.34
C ARG A 85 -10.36 -6.87 7.87
N ALA A 86 -10.70 -8.12 7.57
CA ALA A 86 -10.74 -8.66 6.20
C ALA A 86 -11.80 -8.00 5.29
N LEU A 87 -12.84 -7.40 5.88
CA LEU A 87 -14.00 -6.86 5.16
C LEU A 87 -13.78 -5.46 4.62
N LEU A 88 -12.66 -4.81 5.01
CA LEU A 88 -12.27 -3.51 4.49
C LEU A 88 -12.11 -3.54 2.96
N GLY A 89 -12.55 -2.45 2.33
CA GLY A 89 -12.38 -2.26 0.89
C GLY A 89 -10.90 -2.34 0.50
N TYR A 90 -10.62 -3.00 -0.63
CA TYR A 90 -9.27 -3.17 -1.19
C TYR A 90 -8.25 -3.91 -0.32
N LYS A 91 -8.65 -4.39 0.87
CA LYS A 91 -7.79 -5.22 1.71
C LYS A 91 -7.66 -6.61 1.09
N ARG A 92 -6.43 -6.94 0.69
CA ARG A 92 -6.04 -8.28 0.26
C ARG A 92 -5.81 -9.12 1.50
N THR A 93 -6.38 -10.31 1.52
CA THR A 93 -6.13 -11.34 2.54
C THR A 93 -5.61 -12.59 1.81
N GLY A 94 -4.85 -13.42 2.50
CA GLY A 94 -4.22 -14.61 1.94
C GLY A 94 -2.86 -14.36 1.29
N GLU A 95 -2.33 -15.41 0.67
CA GLU A 95 -0.97 -15.45 0.16
C GLU A 95 -0.71 -14.41 -0.94
N THR A 96 0.49 -13.85 -0.91
CA THR A 96 0.93 -12.92 -1.96
C THR A 96 1.04 -13.67 -3.27
N TYR A 97 0.40 -13.15 -4.33
CA TYR A 97 0.46 -13.73 -5.66
C TYR A 97 1.90 -14.03 -6.09
N LEU A 98 2.20 -15.30 -6.35
CA LEU A 98 3.44 -15.77 -6.95
C LEU A 98 3.21 -16.02 -8.43
N ARG A 99 4.04 -15.40 -9.26
CA ARG A 99 3.95 -15.57 -10.71
C ARG A 99 4.71 -16.82 -11.12
N ILE A 100 4.01 -17.79 -11.69
CA ILE A 100 4.63 -18.99 -12.27
C ILE A 100 5.03 -18.72 -13.72
N SER A 101 4.17 -18.02 -14.49
CA SER A 101 4.37 -17.81 -15.93
C SER A 101 5.66 -17.08 -16.26
N GLU A 102 6.20 -17.41 -17.43
CA GLU A 102 7.38 -16.78 -17.99
C GLU A 102 7.19 -15.28 -18.18
N THR A 103 8.32 -14.59 -18.17
CA THR A 103 8.41 -13.13 -18.28
C THR A 103 9.06 -12.70 -19.57
N ASP A 104 9.30 -13.65 -20.47
CA ASP A 104 10.23 -13.50 -21.58
C ASP A 104 9.48 -13.10 -22.86
N GLY A 105 10.21 -12.41 -23.73
CA GLY A 105 9.70 -11.91 -25.00
C GLY A 105 9.24 -10.46 -24.97
N PHE A 106 9.16 -9.88 -26.17
CA PHE A 106 8.66 -8.53 -26.43
C PHE A 106 7.19 -8.60 -26.85
N GLY A 107 6.29 -8.77 -25.87
CA GLY A 107 4.85 -8.96 -26.13
C GLY A 107 3.95 -8.14 -25.21
N LYS A 108 2.67 -8.00 -25.59
CA LYS A 108 1.60 -7.44 -24.74
C LYS A 108 1.20 -8.39 -23.59
N SER A 109 2.10 -9.26 -23.13
CA SER A 109 1.80 -10.18 -22.05
C SER A 109 1.68 -9.38 -20.74
N LYS A 110 0.72 -9.77 -19.89
CA LYS A 110 0.56 -9.13 -18.58
C LYS A 110 1.75 -9.53 -17.70
N LEU A 111 2.66 -8.60 -17.42
CA LEU A 111 3.85 -8.80 -16.57
C LEU A 111 3.57 -8.59 -15.06
N THR A 112 2.33 -8.78 -14.62
CA THR A 112 1.98 -8.70 -13.19
C THR A 112 2.78 -9.72 -12.40
N GLY A 113 3.49 -9.28 -11.36
CA GLY A 113 4.34 -10.12 -10.52
C GLY A 113 5.73 -10.43 -11.10
N ALA A 114 6.07 -9.94 -12.30
CA ALA A 114 7.39 -10.19 -12.91
C ALA A 114 8.55 -9.66 -12.07
N PHE A 115 8.37 -8.49 -11.44
CA PHE A 115 9.40 -7.90 -10.59
C PHE A 115 9.69 -8.74 -9.34
N LYS A 116 8.65 -9.29 -8.70
CA LYS A 116 8.82 -10.16 -7.53
C LYS A 116 9.56 -11.45 -7.92
N LYS A 117 9.14 -12.08 -9.04
CA LYS A 117 9.81 -13.25 -9.60
C LYS A 117 11.29 -12.99 -9.89
N LEU A 118 11.62 -11.82 -10.44
CA LEU A 118 13.02 -11.43 -10.68
C LEU A 118 13.83 -11.33 -9.40
N LEU A 119 13.28 -10.74 -8.33
CA LEU A 119 13.98 -10.66 -7.04
C LEU A 119 14.17 -12.03 -6.39
N GLU A 120 13.17 -12.92 -6.51
CA GLU A 120 13.25 -14.31 -6.03
C GLU A 120 14.32 -15.12 -6.79
N GLN A 121 14.44 -14.92 -8.11
CA GLN A 121 15.43 -15.59 -8.94
C GLN A 121 16.85 -15.03 -8.75
N TYR A 122 16.98 -13.72 -8.54
CA TYR A 122 18.25 -13.02 -8.41
C TYR A 122 18.33 -12.26 -7.07
N PRO A 123 18.56 -12.97 -5.94
CA PRO A 123 18.54 -12.37 -4.60
C PRO A 123 19.60 -11.28 -4.41
N ASN A 124 20.72 -11.36 -5.14
CA ASN A 124 21.76 -10.32 -5.15
C ASN A 124 21.21 -8.94 -5.54
N ILE A 125 20.26 -8.90 -6.48
CA ILE A 125 19.61 -7.67 -6.92
C ILE A 125 18.76 -7.09 -5.79
N GLU A 126 18.02 -7.94 -5.08
CA GLU A 126 17.22 -7.53 -3.94
C GLU A 126 18.08 -6.96 -2.81
N VAL A 127 19.14 -7.67 -2.45
CA VAL A 127 20.11 -7.25 -1.41
C VAL A 127 20.74 -5.90 -1.78
N MET A 128 21.12 -5.71 -3.04
CA MET A 128 21.68 -4.45 -3.52
C MET A 128 20.68 -3.28 -3.37
N ILE A 129 19.42 -3.49 -3.77
CA ILE A 129 18.38 -2.47 -3.63
C ILE A 129 18.15 -2.13 -2.16
N LYS A 130 17.95 -3.14 -1.30
CA LYS A 130 17.75 -2.95 0.15
C LYS A 130 18.90 -2.19 0.78
N ASN A 131 20.13 -2.60 0.51
CA ASN A 131 21.34 -1.92 1.01
C ASN A 131 21.41 -0.46 0.52
N TYR A 132 21.08 -0.20 -0.74
CA TYR A 132 21.11 1.15 -1.28
C TYR A 132 20.05 2.08 -0.67
N ILE A 133 18.86 1.55 -0.38
CA ILE A 133 17.77 2.33 0.22
C ILE A 133 18.01 2.57 1.71
N LEU A 134 18.40 1.51 2.45
CA LEU A 134 18.47 1.52 3.92
C LEU A 134 19.79 2.09 4.48
N ASN A 135 20.93 1.86 3.83
CA ASN A 135 22.25 2.32 4.32
C ASN A 135 22.58 3.77 3.89
N ARG A 136 21.68 4.70 4.22
CA ARG A 136 21.76 6.14 3.93
C ARG A 136 22.95 6.87 4.57
N ARG A 137 23.44 6.40 5.72
CA ARG A 137 24.45 7.09 6.54
C ARG A 137 25.82 7.22 5.88
N LYS A 138 26.13 6.39 4.87
CA LYS A 138 27.39 6.47 4.11
C LYS A 138 27.34 7.40 2.91
N ARG A 139 26.22 8.12 2.68
CA ARG A 139 26.07 9.02 1.54
C ARG A 139 26.45 10.45 1.91
N ALA A 140 27.19 11.10 1.01
CA ALA A 140 27.52 12.52 1.11
C ALA A 140 26.24 13.36 1.25
N ALA A 141 26.30 14.47 1.99
CA ALA A 141 25.15 15.29 2.39
C ALA A 141 24.26 15.81 1.23
N VAL A 142 24.78 15.79 0.00
CA VAL A 142 24.09 16.21 -1.24
C VAL A 142 23.14 15.14 -1.79
N ASP A 143 23.30 13.87 -1.39
CA ASP A 143 22.61 12.70 -1.95
C ASP A 143 21.59 12.07 -0.96
N LYS A 144 20.94 12.93 -0.17
CA LYS A 144 19.90 12.51 0.79
C LYS A 144 18.62 12.06 0.10
N PHE A 145 18.35 12.58 -1.10
CA PHE A 145 17.16 12.23 -1.89
C PHE A 145 17.47 11.10 -2.88
N ILE A 146 16.91 9.91 -2.62
CA ILE A 146 17.02 8.79 -3.56
C ILE A 146 16.13 9.07 -4.76
N ARG A 147 16.76 9.39 -5.89
CA ARG A 147 16.10 9.35 -7.19
C ARG A 147 16.05 7.90 -7.66
N VAL A 148 14.87 7.28 -7.58
CA VAL A 148 14.66 5.88 -7.99
C VAL A 148 15.00 5.66 -9.47
N LYS A 149 14.84 6.69 -10.31
CA LYS A 149 15.29 6.68 -11.70
C LYS A 149 16.81 6.47 -11.81
N ASP A 150 17.58 7.18 -11.01
CA ASP A 150 19.05 7.09 -11.03
C ASP A 150 19.49 5.73 -10.46
N LEU A 151 18.84 5.24 -9.40
CA LEU A 151 19.02 3.86 -8.91
C LEU A 151 18.77 2.82 -10.01
N ARG A 152 17.71 3.00 -10.81
CA ARG A 152 17.40 2.12 -11.92
C ARG A 152 18.55 2.10 -12.94
N ASP A 153 18.92 3.28 -13.43
CA ASP A 153 19.84 3.43 -14.56
C ASP A 153 21.30 3.12 -14.17
N ASP A 154 21.74 3.55 -12.98
CA ASP A 154 23.14 3.44 -12.57
C ASP A 154 23.51 2.10 -11.93
N LYS A 155 22.56 1.44 -11.26
CA LYS A 155 22.85 0.23 -10.47
C LYS A 155 22.01 -0.96 -10.87
N PHE A 156 20.68 -0.83 -10.82
CA PHE A 156 19.77 -1.97 -11.05
C PHE A 156 19.97 -2.57 -12.45
N LEU A 157 19.89 -1.78 -13.51
CA LEU A 157 20.04 -2.30 -14.87
C LEU A 157 21.45 -2.81 -15.17
N LYS A 158 22.49 -2.22 -14.57
CA LYS A 158 23.87 -2.71 -14.72
C LYS A 158 24.04 -4.06 -14.04
N LEU A 159 23.49 -4.21 -12.84
CA LEU A 159 23.51 -5.47 -12.11
C LEU A 159 22.70 -6.55 -12.84
N CYS A 160 21.52 -6.23 -13.37
CA CYS A 160 20.74 -7.16 -14.20
C CYS A 160 21.56 -7.68 -15.38
N ARG A 161 22.35 -6.82 -16.05
CA ARG A 161 23.24 -7.27 -17.15
C ARG A 161 24.38 -8.15 -16.65
N ALA A 162 24.96 -7.81 -15.50
CA ALA A 162 26.05 -8.60 -14.91
C ALA A 162 25.59 -10.00 -14.47
N GLU A 163 24.34 -10.12 -14.02
CA GLU A 163 23.68 -11.40 -13.69
C GLU A 163 23.22 -12.18 -14.94
N GLY A 164 23.54 -11.70 -16.15
CA GLY A 164 23.27 -12.41 -17.40
C GLY A 164 21.84 -12.28 -17.95
N ILE A 165 21.03 -11.36 -17.41
CA ILE A 165 19.65 -11.14 -17.87
C ILE A 165 19.65 -10.58 -19.29
N GLN A 166 18.93 -11.27 -20.17
CA GLN A 166 18.90 -10.99 -21.60
C GLN A 166 17.96 -9.81 -21.95
N LEU A 167 18.14 -9.24 -23.14
CA LEU A 167 17.36 -8.07 -23.60
C LEU A 167 15.86 -8.37 -23.77
N ASN A 168 15.52 -9.62 -24.09
CA ASN A 168 14.15 -10.12 -24.21
C ASN A 168 13.51 -10.51 -22.87
N GLU A 169 14.25 -10.45 -21.77
CA GLU A 169 13.77 -10.80 -20.44
C GLU A 169 13.39 -9.54 -19.64
N TYR A 170 12.62 -9.74 -18.58
CA TYR A 170 12.34 -8.67 -17.62
C TYR A 170 13.64 -8.31 -16.86
N PRO A 171 14.01 -7.03 -16.70
CA PRO A 171 13.22 -5.83 -16.95
C PRO A 171 13.39 -5.21 -18.35
N PHE A 172 14.32 -5.67 -19.17
CA PHE A 172 14.71 -5.03 -20.43
C PHE A 172 13.63 -5.08 -21.51
N ASN A 173 12.77 -6.09 -21.47
CA ASN A 173 11.63 -6.21 -22.39
C ASN A 173 10.51 -5.17 -22.17
N THR A 174 10.57 -4.37 -21.10
CA THR A 174 9.59 -3.33 -20.81
C THR A 174 10.04 -1.93 -21.23
N LYS A 175 9.10 -1.09 -21.69
CA LYS A 175 9.38 0.30 -22.08
C LYS A 175 9.96 1.13 -20.94
N ASP A 176 9.48 0.92 -19.71
CA ASP A 176 9.94 1.63 -18.52
C ASP A 176 11.13 0.96 -17.83
N LYS A 177 11.60 -0.19 -18.35
CA LYS A 177 12.68 -1.01 -17.79
C LYS A 177 12.46 -1.32 -16.31
N GLY A 178 11.23 -1.65 -15.95
CA GLY A 178 10.82 -1.97 -14.59
C GLY A 178 10.77 -0.79 -13.60
N LEU A 179 10.89 0.46 -14.06
CA LEU A 179 10.92 1.65 -13.20
C LEU A 179 9.72 1.73 -12.26
N ARG A 180 8.50 1.52 -12.77
CA ARG A 180 7.28 1.63 -11.95
C ARG A 180 7.24 0.55 -10.87
N SER A 181 7.70 -0.65 -11.18
CA SER A 181 7.80 -1.74 -10.21
C SER A 181 8.84 -1.44 -9.14
N LEU A 182 10.00 -0.90 -9.54
CA LEU A 182 11.04 -0.48 -8.62
C LEU A 182 10.56 0.62 -7.67
N TYR A 183 9.81 1.61 -8.16
CA TYR A 183 9.20 2.64 -7.32
C TYR A 183 8.30 2.05 -6.23
N ARG A 184 7.37 1.16 -6.61
CA ARG A 184 6.45 0.51 -5.66
C ARG A 184 7.20 -0.31 -4.63
N TYR A 185 8.24 -1.04 -5.06
CA TYR A 185 9.04 -1.85 -4.15
C TYR A 185 9.84 -0.98 -3.18
N VAL A 186 10.44 0.11 -3.64
CA VAL A 186 11.15 1.06 -2.76
C VAL A 186 10.19 1.73 -1.76
N GLU A 187 8.99 2.12 -2.21
CA GLU A 187 7.96 2.68 -1.33
C GLU A 187 7.51 1.68 -0.26
N GLN A 188 7.28 0.42 -0.66
CA GLN A 188 6.97 -0.67 0.26
C GLN A 188 8.11 -0.89 1.26
N LEU A 189 9.36 -0.99 0.82
CA LEU A 189 10.53 -1.13 1.69
C LEU A 189 10.64 0.02 2.69
N ILE A 190 10.42 1.25 2.23
CA ILE A 190 10.42 2.41 3.13
C ILE A 190 9.33 2.21 4.18
N ASN A 191 8.09 1.95 3.77
CA ASN A 191 6.94 1.82 4.67
C ASN A 191 7.07 0.68 5.69
N GLU A 192 7.55 -0.48 5.28
CA GLU A 192 7.80 -1.62 6.17
C GLU A 192 8.88 -1.28 7.20
N ASN A 193 9.92 -0.57 6.76
CA ASN A 193 10.97 -0.13 7.64
C ASN A 193 10.64 1.20 8.33
N ILE A 194 9.47 1.86 8.15
CA ILE A 194 9.16 3.16 8.78
C ILE A 194 9.24 3.08 10.31
N THR A 195 8.93 1.93 10.90
CA THR A 195 9.03 1.70 12.36
C THR A 195 10.48 1.61 12.82
N GLU A 196 11.31 0.78 12.17
CA GLU A 196 12.75 0.66 12.43
C GLU A 196 13.52 1.93 12.04
N ALA A 197 13.01 2.62 11.02
CA ALA A 197 13.41 3.93 10.56
C ALA A 197 13.07 4.97 11.63
N SER A 198 11.87 5.04 12.18
CA SER A 198 11.52 6.03 13.21
C SER A 198 12.47 5.98 14.41
N SER A 199 12.92 4.78 14.82
CA SER A 199 13.97 4.60 15.85
C SER A 199 15.36 5.07 15.41
N ARG A 200 15.67 5.05 14.11
CA ARG A 200 16.95 5.48 13.50
C ARG A 200 16.96 6.91 12.92
N PHE A 201 15.78 7.51 12.73
CA PHE A 201 15.51 8.79 12.04
C PHE A 201 14.63 9.73 12.90
N GLY A 202 14.68 9.60 14.23
CA GLY A 202 13.78 10.27 15.19
C GLY A 202 13.53 11.76 14.94
N ASP A 203 14.46 12.49 14.30
CA ASP A 203 14.29 13.91 14.00
C ASP A 203 13.71 14.21 12.60
N GLU A 204 13.85 13.31 11.63
CA GLU A 204 13.54 13.57 10.21
C GLU A 204 12.20 12.97 9.78
N VAL A 205 11.81 11.83 10.37
CA VAL A 205 10.45 11.26 10.19
C VAL A 205 9.43 12.08 10.96
N GLN A 206 9.76 12.55 12.17
CA GLN A 206 8.96 13.50 12.94
C GLN A 206 8.72 14.79 12.15
N ARG A 207 9.75 15.33 11.49
CA ARG A 207 9.63 16.50 10.60
C ARG A 207 8.73 16.23 9.39
N ARG A 208 8.83 15.04 8.77
CA ARG A 208 7.94 14.65 7.67
C ARG A 208 6.49 14.45 8.08
N LEU A 209 6.24 13.88 9.27
CA LEU A 209 4.89 13.76 9.82
C LEU A 209 4.31 15.15 10.12
N GLN A 210 5.10 16.06 10.71
CA GLN A 210 4.72 17.46 10.92
C GLN A 210 4.48 18.23 9.60
N ASP A 211 5.27 17.96 8.56
CA ASP A 211 5.08 18.54 7.22
C ASP A 211 3.84 17.98 6.50
N LEU A 212 3.44 16.74 6.79
CA LEU A 212 2.21 16.12 6.27
C LEU A 212 0.95 16.63 6.97
N ASP A 213 1.03 16.94 8.26
CA ASP A 213 -0.08 17.49 9.04
C ASP A 213 -0.34 18.98 8.73
N GLY A 214 0.61 19.68 8.10
CA GLY A 214 0.42 21.03 7.53
C GLY A 214 0.09 22.14 8.55
N GLU A 215 0.16 21.85 9.85
CA GLU A 215 -0.13 22.82 10.91
C GLU A 215 1.09 23.64 11.33
N THR A 216 2.29 23.06 11.24
CA THR A 216 3.53 23.66 11.76
C THR A 216 4.57 23.99 10.69
N SER A 217 4.34 23.66 9.42
CA SER A 217 5.32 23.91 8.36
C SER A 217 5.38 25.41 8.00
N PRO A 218 6.58 26.05 7.99
CA PRO A 218 6.74 27.47 7.65
C PRO A 218 6.67 27.76 6.14
N LYS A 219 6.60 26.72 5.30
CA LYS A 219 6.52 26.80 3.85
C LYS A 219 5.32 26.01 3.36
N TRP A 220 4.39 26.68 2.69
CA TRP A 220 3.19 26.02 2.16
C TRP A 220 3.26 25.92 0.64
N ASP A 221 2.74 24.81 0.14
CA ASP A 221 2.64 24.50 -1.28
C ASP A 221 1.44 25.23 -1.88
N VAL A 222 1.70 26.18 -2.78
CA VAL A 222 0.68 27.04 -3.38
C VAL A 222 0.36 26.70 -4.83
N ARG A 223 0.68 25.49 -5.29
CA ARG A 223 0.42 25.04 -6.68
C ARG A 223 -1.04 25.21 -7.13
N ASN A 224 -2.00 25.10 -6.21
CA ASN A 224 -3.43 25.24 -6.51
C ASN A 224 -3.91 26.71 -6.62
N LEU A 225 -3.04 27.70 -6.39
CA LEU A 225 -3.38 29.12 -6.49
C LEU A 225 -3.33 29.70 -7.93
N GLY A 226 -3.15 28.87 -8.96
CA GLY A 226 -3.30 29.28 -10.36
C GLY A 226 -2.15 30.11 -10.93
N ILE A 227 -0.90 29.80 -10.60
CA ILE A 227 0.29 30.52 -11.08
C ILE A 227 0.79 29.93 -12.42
N PRO A 228 1.16 30.75 -13.43
CA PRO A 228 1.47 30.31 -14.80
C PRO A 228 2.62 29.29 -14.94
N TYR A 229 2.54 28.53 -16.04
CA TYR A 229 3.27 27.28 -16.34
C TYR A 229 4.81 27.36 -16.50
N TYR A 230 5.45 28.51 -16.30
CA TYR A 230 6.85 28.71 -16.67
C TYR A 230 7.83 28.87 -15.50
N ILE A 231 7.48 28.38 -14.32
CA ILE A 231 8.27 28.60 -13.09
C ILE A 231 8.73 27.24 -12.51
N THR A 232 9.91 27.21 -11.88
CA THR A 232 10.50 25.97 -11.32
C THR A 232 9.87 25.59 -9.97
N ARG A 233 9.94 24.31 -9.57
CA ARG A 233 9.34 23.80 -8.31
C ARG A 233 9.76 24.57 -7.04
N VAL A 234 10.92 25.22 -7.04
CA VAL A 234 11.46 25.95 -5.89
C VAL A 234 10.64 27.21 -5.60
N ASP A 235 10.01 27.79 -6.62
CA ASP A 235 9.30 29.06 -6.54
C ASP A 235 7.83 28.90 -6.10
N TYR A 236 7.31 27.67 -6.02
CA TYR A 236 5.94 27.35 -5.57
C TYR A 236 5.81 27.23 -4.05
N ASN A 237 6.88 27.50 -3.30
CA ASN A 237 6.87 27.50 -1.84
C ASN A 237 6.93 28.94 -1.33
N ILE A 238 5.81 29.45 -0.82
CA ILE A 238 5.80 30.76 -0.18
C ILE A 238 6.24 30.59 1.28
N SER A 239 7.32 31.31 1.65
CA SER A 239 7.73 31.49 3.04
C SER A 239 7.00 32.71 3.62
N PHE A 240 6.18 32.51 4.66
CA PHE A 240 5.39 33.58 5.29
C PHE A 240 6.20 34.49 6.22
N THR A 241 7.54 34.45 6.14
CA THR A 241 8.42 35.42 6.83
C THR A 241 8.15 36.87 6.42
N LYS A 242 7.54 37.09 5.25
CA LYS A 242 7.16 38.41 4.73
C LYS A 242 5.67 38.75 4.88
N ILE A 243 4.85 37.86 5.43
CA ILE A 243 3.39 38.05 5.55
C ILE A 243 3.03 38.17 7.03
N SER A 244 2.39 39.30 7.36
CA SER A 244 1.95 39.60 8.73
C SER A 244 1.02 38.51 9.27
N GLU A 245 1.22 38.17 10.54
CA GLU A 245 0.61 37.04 11.25
C GLU A 245 -0.91 37.05 11.17
N ASN A 246 -1.48 38.27 11.22
CA ASN A 246 -2.92 38.52 11.13
C ASN A 246 -3.55 38.01 9.82
N PHE A 247 -2.79 37.93 8.72
CA PHE A 247 -3.32 37.52 7.41
C PHE A 247 -3.06 36.05 7.06
N ARG A 248 -2.25 35.33 7.85
CA ARG A 248 -1.88 33.93 7.57
C ARG A 248 -3.10 32.99 7.57
N HIS A 249 -4.07 33.23 8.44
CA HIS A 249 -5.28 32.41 8.56
C HIS A 249 -6.21 32.51 7.33
N LEU A 250 -6.28 33.68 6.67
CA LEU A 250 -7.08 33.88 5.45
C LEU A 250 -6.46 33.15 4.26
N VAL A 251 -5.14 33.25 4.10
CA VAL A 251 -4.41 32.53 3.05
C VAL A 251 -4.52 31.01 3.27
N LYS A 252 -4.48 30.55 4.53
CA LYS A 252 -4.72 29.14 4.92
C LYS A 252 -6.07 28.63 4.45
N LYS A 253 -7.13 29.41 4.70
CA LYS A 253 -8.50 29.07 4.31
C LYS A 253 -8.65 28.98 2.80
N TYR A 254 -7.98 29.84 2.05
CA TYR A 254 -8.04 29.87 0.59
C TYR A 254 -7.29 28.69 -0.06
N VAL A 255 -6.08 28.36 0.42
CA VAL A 255 -5.29 27.22 -0.07
C VAL A 255 -6.02 25.89 0.19
N LYS A 256 -6.56 25.67 1.40
CA LYS A 256 -7.29 24.44 1.74
C LYS A 256 -8.62 24.26 0.98
N ARG A 257 -9.26 25.34 0.52
CA ARG A 257 -10.53 25.28 -0.24
C ARG A 257 -10.37 24.84 -1.69
N SER A 258 -9.14 24.85 -2.21
CA SER A 258 -8.81 24.53 -3.61
C SER A 258 -8.39 23.06 -3.83
N VAL A 259 -8.51 22.21 -2.81
CA VAL A 259 -8.27 20.76 -2.83
C VAL A 259 -9.61 20.04 -2.79
#